data_AF-A0A844NWK1-F1
#
_entry.id   AF-A0A844NWK1-F1
#
_cell.length_a   1.000
_cell.length_b   1.000
_cell.length_c   1.000
_cell.angle_alpha   90.00
_cell.angle_beta   90.00
_cell.angle_gamma   90.00
#
_symmetry.space_group_name_H-M   'P 1'
#
loop_
_entity.id
_entity.type
_entity.pdbx_description
1 polymer ?
#
loop_
_entity_poly.entity_id
_entity_poly.type
_entity_poly.pdbx_seq_one_letter_code
_entity_poly.pdbx_strand_id
1 'polypeptide(L)'
;MSTTQRTSRPTQGGFVSIEMIIVLIIIAIGVGLGLAAAAGMFSSSNANEEQRNISVIAANARALKTSSGYGSSGTNLIPSLIAINGVPKNMSVSSGVVYNVYGGSVTVSSTGMGFSITTSKLPQDACITLATKIAKNT
;
A
#
# COMPACT_ATOMS: atom_id res chain seq x y z
N MET A 1 0.94 36.80 63.95
CA MET A 1 -0.07 36.14 63.09
C MET A 1 0.66 35.28 62.07
N SER A 2 0.41 33.98 62.17
CA SER A 2 1.07 32.89 61.45
C SER A 2 0.70 32.86 59.97
N THR A 3 1.57 32.36 59.09
CA THR A 3 1.19 31.40 58.03
C THR A 3 2.44 30.65 57.57
N THR A 4 2.57 29.40 58.03
CA THR A 4 3.51 28.40 57.52
C THR A 4 2.91 27.81 56.23
N GLN A 5 3.55 28.00 55.08
CA GLN A 5 3.16 27.29 53.85
C GLN A 5 3.73 25.87 53.85
N ARG A 6 2.83 24.87 53.79
CA ARG A 6 3.17 23.45 53.58
C ARG A 6 3.44 23.21 52.09
N THR A 7 4.66 22.78 51.77
CA THR A 7 4.99 22.16 50.48
C THR A 7 4.46 20.74 50.42
N SER A 8 3.50 20.49 49.52
CA SER A 8 2.98 19.15 49.21
C SER A 8 4.02 18.38 48.38
N ARG A 9 4.60 17.30 48.93
CA ARG A 9 5.39 16.33 48.16
C ARG A 9 4.44 15.34 47.49
N PRO A 10 4.60 15.03 46.18
CA PRO A 10 3.85 13.94 45.57
C PRO A 10 4.36 12.61 46.15
N THR A 11 3.47 11.89 46.84
CA THR A 11 3.71 10.52 47.28
C THR A 11 3.76 9.59 46.07
N GLN A 12 4.97 9.17 45.69
CA GLN A 12 5.19 8.04 44.80
C GLN A 12 4.82 6.75 45.54
N GLY A 13 3.61 6.24 45.29
CA GLY A 13 3.18 4.92 45.74
C GLY A 13 3.75 3.84 44.82
N GLY A 14 4.98 3.40 45.08
CA GLY A 14 5.59 2.27 44.40
C GLY A 14 5.21 0.96 45.07
N PHE A 15 4.20 0.27 44.56
CA PHE A 15 3.99 -1.16 44.84
C PHE A 15 3.75 -1.91 43.54
N VAL A 16 4.80 -1.96 42.71
CA VAL A 16 4.87 -2.94 41.64
C VAL A 16 5.53 -4.17 42.24
N SER A 17 4.75 -5.21 42.51
CA SER A 17 5.27 -6.51 42.94
C SER A 17 6.08 -7.15 41.82
N ILE A 18 7.04 -8.01 42.17
CA ILE A 18 7.95 -8.64 41.19
C ILE A 18 7.18 -9.47 40.16
N GLU A 19 6.08 -10.12 40.55
CA GLU A 19 5.18 -10.81 39.62
C GLU A 19 4.49 -9.85 38.64
N MET A 20 4.09 -8.65 39.09
CA MET A 20 3.49 -7.66 38.20
C MET A 20 4.50 -7.14 37.18
N ILE A 21 5.79 -7.05 37.53
CA ILE A 21 6.84 -6.68 36.55
C ILE A 21 6.94 -7.74 35.45
N ILE A 22 6.92 -9.03 35.80
CA ILE A 22 7.02 -10.13 34.82
C ILE A 22 5.80 -10.15 33.89
N VAL A 23 4.59 -9.99 34.44
CA VAL A 23 3.36 -9.93 33.64
C VAL A 23 3.39 -8.74 32.67
N LEU A 24 3.86 -7.57 33.13
CA LEU A 24 4.00 -6.39 32.27
C LEU A 24 5.01 -6.59 31.14
N ILE A 25 6.11 -7.32 31.37
CA ILE A 25 7.08 -7.65 30.32
C ILE A 25 6.45 -8.54 29.24
N ILE A 26 5.71 -9.59 29.64
CA ILE A 26 5.05 -10.50 28.69
C ILE A 26 4.01 -9.73 27.86
N ILE A 27 3.21 -8.87 28.50
CA ILE A 27 2.24 -8.02 27.81
C ILE A 27 2.96 -7.06 26.84
N ALA A 28 4.04 -6.42 27.27
CA ALA A 28 4.81 -5.50 26.44
C ALA A 28 5.39 -6.19 25.18
N ILE A 29 5.92 -7.40 25.34
CA ILE A 29 6.42 -8.21 24.21
C ILE A 29 5.26 -8.61 23.29
N GLY A 30 4.14 -9.08 23.85
CA GLY A 30 2.96 -9.47 23.09
C GLY A 30 2.38 -8.32 22.26
N VAL A 31 2.26 -7.14 22.87
CA VAL A 31 1.79 -5.92 22.17
C VAL A 31 2.81 -5.48 21.12
N GLY A 32 4.12 -5.49 21.44
CA GLY A 32 5.17 -5.12 20.49
C GLY A 32 5.18 -6.00 19.23
N LEU A 33 5.08 -7.32 19.40
CA LEU A 33 4.99 -8.28 18.29
C LEU A 33 3.67 -8.13 17.51
N GLY A 34 2.56 -7.92 18.21
CA GLY A 34 1.24 -7.71 17.58
C GLY A 34 1.21 -6.46 16.69
N LEU A 35 1.81 -5.35 17.14
CA LEU A 35 1.89 -4.11 16.37
C LEU A 35 2.80 -4.25 15.13
N ALA A 36 3.92 -4.96 15.27
CA ALA A 36 4.82 -5.22 14.14
C ALA A 36 4.16 -6.10 13.06
N ALA A 37 3.43 -7.14 13.48
CA ALA A 37 2.65 -7.98 12.57
C ALA A 37 1.52 -7.18 11.88
N ALA A 38 0.81 -6.32 12.63
CA ALA A 38 -0.26 -5.49 12.07
C ALA A 38 0.27 -4.50 11.01
N ALA A 39 1.40 -3.83 11.27
CA ALA A 39 2.00 -2.91 10.30
C ALA A 39 2.44 -3.60 8.99
N GLY A 40 3.04 -4.80 9.10
CA GLY A 40 3.38 -5.63 7.94
C GLY A 40 2.14 -6.13 7.17
N MET A 41 1.04 -6.38 7.87
CA MET A 41 -0.23 -6.80 7.26
C MET A 41 -0.89 -5.69 6.44
N PHE A 42 -0.84 -4.42 6.87
CA PHE A 42 -1.42 -3.32 6.09
C PHE A 42 -0.64 -3.05 4.79
N SER A 43 0.69 -3.07 4.86
CA SER A 43 1.55 -2.92 3.66
C SER A 43 1.34 -4.07 2.67
N SER A 44 1.29 -5.31 3.17
CA SER A 44 1.07 -6.49 2.33
C SER A 44 -0.34 -6.57 1.74
N SER A 45 -1.36 -6.09 2.45
CA SER A 45 -2.74 -6.02 1.95
C SER A 45 -2.86 -5.03 0.79
N ASN A 46 -2.32 -3.82 0.96
CA ASN A 46 -2.31 -2.80 -0.10
C ASN A 46 -1.46 -3.26 -1.30
N ALA A 47 -0.30 -3.89 -1.06
CA ALA A 47 0.54 -4.43 -2.13
C ALA A 47 -0.14 -5.59 -2.87
N ASN A 48 -0.87 -6.46 -2.18
CA ASN A 48 -1.66 -7.52 -2.81
C ASN A 48 -2.81 -6.96 -3.64
N GLU A 49 -3.50 -5.94 -3.13
CA GLU A 49 -4.59 -5.29 -3.85
C GLU A 49 -4.07 -4.60 -5.12
N GLU A 50 -2.97 -3.85 -5.01
CA GLU A 50 -2.32 -3.25 -6.16
C GLU A 50 -1.84 -4.29 -7.18
N GLN A 51 -1.32 -5.43 -6.72
CA GLN A 51 -0.98 -6.54 -7.62
C GLN A 51 -2.20 -7.04 -8.40
N ARG A 52 -3.34 -7.25 -7.73
CA ARG A 52 -4.58 -7.65 -8.40
C ARG A 52 -5.02 -6.59 -9.40
N ASN A 53 -4.98 -5.33 -9.02
CA ASN A 53 -5.34 -4.21 -9.89
C ASN A 53 -4.49 -4.17 -11.16
N ILE A 54 -3.15 -4.25 -11.01
CA ILE A 54 -2.22 -4.27 -12.14
C ILE A 54 -2.44 -5.52 -13.01
N SER A 55 -2.73 -6.69 -12.41
CA SER A 55 -3.00 -7.91 -13.19
C SER A 55 -4.26 -7.80 -14.05
N VAL A 56 -5.32 -7.16 -13.53
CA VAL A 56 -6.56 -6.89 -14.25
C VAL A 56 -6.31 -5.86 -15.37
N ILE A 57 -5.61 -4.76 -15.07
CA ILE A 57 -5.19 -3.76 -16.05
C ILE A 57 -4.39 -4.44 -17.18
N ALA A 58 -3.42 -5.29 -16.85
CA ALA A 58 -2.60 -5.99 -17.82
C ALA A 58 -3.42 -6.96 -18.68
N ALA A 59 -4.36 -7.70 -18.09
CA ALA A 59 -5.25 -8.60 -18.82
C ALA A 59 -6.16 -7.83 -19.80
N ASN A 60 -6.77 -6.74 -19.35
CA ASN A 60 -7.61 -5.90 -20.20
C ASN A 60 -6.79 -5.13 -21.25
N ALA A 61 -5.58 -4.71 -20.91
CA ALA A 61 -4.65 -4.10 -21.85
C ALA A 61 -4.32 -5.07 -22.98
N ARG A 62 -4.08 -6.36 -22.68
CA ARG A 62 -3.89 -7.39 -23.71
C ARG A 62 -5.08 -7.52 -24.66
N ALA A 63 -6.30 -7.31 -24.18
CA ALA A 63 -7.50 -7.34 -25.01
C ALA A 63 -7.59 -6.15 -25.99
N LEU A 64 -6.86 -5.05 -25.74
CA LEU A 64 -6.78 -3.91 -26.68
C LEU A 64 -5.87 -4.17 -27.88
N LYS A 65 -5.22 -5.34 -27.97
CA LYS A 65 -4.31 -5.65 -29.07
C LYS A 65 -5.08 -5.70 -30.39
N THR A 66 -4.65 -4.89 -31.34
CA THR A 66 -5.12 -4.92 -32.73
C THR A 66 -4.16 -5.71 -33.62
N SER A 67 -4.50 -5.90 -34.89
CA SER A 67 -3.59 -6.48 -35.90
C SER A 67 -2.27 -5.70 -36.03
N SER A 68 -2.30 -4.39 -35.76
CA SER A 68 -1.12 -3.50 -35.73
C SER A 68 -0.45 -3.40 -34.35
N GLY A 69 -0.84 -4.23 -33.38
CA GLY A 69 -0.38 -4.14 -31.99
C GLY A 69 -1.19 -3.13 -31.17
N TYR A 70 -0.51 -2.32 -30.35
CA TYR A 70 -1.14 -1.35 -29.45
C TYR A 70 -1.02 0.11 -29.98
N GLY A 71 -0.79 0.26 -31.29
CA GLY A 71 -0.53 1.56 -31.92
C GLY A 71 0.93 2.01 -31.77
N SER A 72 1.24 3.23 -32.20
CA SER A 72 2.62 3.75 -32.18
C SER A 72 3.20 3.77 -30.77
N SER A 73 4.52 3.57 -30.66
CA SER A 73 5.22 3.64 -29.38
C SER A 73 4.96 4.98 -28.69
N GLY A 74 4.66 4.95 -27.38
CA GLY A 74 4.29 6.12 -26.59
C GLY A 74 2.79 6.44 -26.58
N THR A 75 1.96 5.73 -27.34
CA THR A 75 0.49 5.92 -27.30
C THR A 75 -0.05 5.54 -25.91
N ASN A 76 -0.82 6.43 -25.29
CA ASN A 76 -1.46 6.17 -24.01
C ASN A 76 -2.70 5.29 -24.21
N LEU A 77 -2.71 4.12 -23.58
CA LEU A 77 -3.79 3.13 -23.66
C LEU A 77 -4.85 3.29 -22.55
N ILE A 78 -4.62 4.15 -21.55
CA ILE A 78 -5.55 4.39 -20.44
C ILE A 78 -6.95 4.81 -20.93
N PRO A 79 -7.12 5.76 -21.89
CA PRO A 79 -8.45 6.15 -22.36
C PRO A 79 -9.21 4.97 -22.97
N SER A 80 -8.53 4.15 -23.77
CA SER A 80 -9.10 2.92 -24.34
C SER A 80 -9.47 1.91 -23.27
N LEU A 81 -8.62 1.76 -22.24
CA LEU A 81 -8.89 0.90 -21.08
C LEU A 81 -10.13 1.35 -20.31
N ILE A 82 -10.30 2.66 -20.10
CA ILE A 82 -11.48 3.23 -19.45
C ILE A 82 -12.72 2.99 -20.30
N ALA A 83 -12.64 3.19 -21.62
CA ALA A 83 -13.75 3.00 -22.54
C ALA A 83 -14.30 1.56 -22.54
N ILE A 84 -13.43 0.56 -22.36
CA ILE A 84 -13.83 -0.85 -22.26
C ILE A 84 -14.14 -1.31 -20.83
N ASN A 85 -14.19 -0.39 -19.84
CA ASN A 85 -14.29 -0.73 -18.41
C ASN A 85 -13.18 -1.70 -17.92
N GLY A 86 -12.00 -1.61 -18.53
CA GLY A 86 -10.83 -2.45 -18.22
C GLY A 86 -10.03 -2.00 -17.00
N VAL A 87 -10.40 -0.87 -16.40
CA VAL A 87 -9.84 -0.39 -15.13
C VAL A 87 -10.66 -0.97 -13.96
N PRO A 88 -10.00 -1.57 -12.94
CA PRO A 88 -10.68 -2.06 -11.76
C PRO A 88 -11.54 -0.99 -11.06
N LYS A 89 -12.78 -1.34 -10.68
CA LYS A 89 -13.76 -0.40 -10.10
C LYS A 89 -13.36 0.15 -8.73
N ASN A 90 -12.49 -0.57 -8.03
CA ASN A 90 -11.89 -0.19 -6.74
C ASN A 90 -10.74 0.82 -6.90
N MET A 91 -10.29 1.10 -8.13
CA MET A 91 -9.31 2.16 -8.40
C MET A 91 -9.99 3.51 -8.64
N SER A 92 -9.35 4.57 -8.19
CA SER A 92 -9.83 5.94 -8.45
C SER A 92 -9.45 6.37 -9.85
N VAL A 93 -10.41 6.90 -10.61
CA VAL A 93 -10.20 7.51 -11.91
C VAL A 93 -10.64 8.97 -11.85
N SER A 94 -9.71 9.90 -12.07
CA SER A 94 -10.01 11.33 -12.10
C SER A 94 -9.38 11.97 -13.32
N SER A 95 -10.18 12.72 -14.08
CA SER A 95 -9.74 13.42 -15.30
C SER A 95 -9.01 12.52 -16.31
N GLY A 96 -9.42 11.26 -16.43
CA GLY A 96 -8.78 10.27 -17.32
C GLY A 96 -7.46 9.68 -16.80
N VAL A 97 -7.08 9.99 -15.56
CA VAL A 97 -5.91 9.41 -14.88
C VAL A 97 -6.39 8.36 -13.89
N VAL A 98 -5.76 7.19 -13.93
CA VAL A 98 -6.00 6.09 -12.98
C VAL A 98 -5.02 6.23 -11.82
N TYR A 99 -5.50 6.06 -10.59
CA TYR A 99 -4.68 6.13 -9.39
C TYR A 99 -4.62 4.78 -8.68
N ASN A 100 -3.41 4.41 -8.25
CA ASN A 100 -3.16 3.24 -7.41
C ASN A 100 -3.66 3.45 -5.96
N VAL A 101 -3.62 2.38 -5.17
CA VAL A 101 -4.02 2.42 -3.75
C VAL A 101 -3.17 3.35 -2.88
N TYR A 102 -2.02 3.81 -3.38
CA TYR A 102 -1.09 4.73 -2.71
C TYR A 102 -1.23 6.19 -3.21
N GLY A 103 -2.19 6.49 -4.08
CA GLY A 103 -2.42 7.83 -4.62
C GLY A 103 -1.39 8.28 -5.68
N GLY A 104 -0.64 7.34 -6.25
CA GLY A 104 0.20 7.53 -7.43
C GLY A 104 -0.56 7.25 -8.72
N SER A 105 -0.18 7.93 -9.80
CA SER A 105 -0.77 7.70 -11.12
C SER A 105 -0.28 6.39 -11.73
N VAL A 106 -1.19 5.70 -12.40
CA VAL A 106 -0.95 4.50 -13.21
C VAL A 106 -1.15 4.87 -14.68
N THR A 107 -0.14 4.61 -15.49
CA THR A 107 -0.16 4.82 -16.94
C THR A 107 0.12 3.52 -17.67
N VAL A 108 -0.46 3.37 -18.86
CA VAL A 108 -0.20 2.24 -19.75
C VAL A 108 0.17 2.82 -21.11
N SER A 109 1.40 2.58 -21.55
CA SER A 109 1.94 3.12 -22.80
C SER A 109 2.27 2.01 -23.77
N SER A 110 1.90 2.18 -25.05
CA SER A 110 2.28 1.26 -26.11
C SER A 110 3.80 1.28 -26.34
N THR A 111 4.38 0.12 -26.62
CA THR A 111 5.75 -0.03 -27.16
C THR A 111 5.72 -0.48 -28.63
N GLY A 112 4.59 -0.34 -29.31
CA GLY A 112 4.32 -0.89 -30.64
C GLY A 112 3.62 -2.24 -30.55
N MET A 113 4.39 -3.32 -30.40
CA MET A 113 3.86 -4.68 -30.27
C MET A 113 3.52 -5.09 -28.83
N GLY A 114 4.00 -4.34 -27.85
CA GLY A 114 3.74 -4.55 -26.43
C GLY A 114 3.20 -3.28 -25.76
N PHE A 115 3.13 -3.33 -24.44
CA PHE A 115 2.81 -2.18 -23.62
C PHE A 115 3.66 -2.20 -22.35
N SER A 116 3.89 -1.02 -21.77
CA SER A 116 4.48 -0.85 -20.44
C SER A 116 3.44 -0.28 -19.49
N ILE A 117 3.39 -0.82 -18.28
CA ILE A 117 2.59 -0.28 -17.19
C ILE A 117 3.55 0.45 -16.25
N THR A 118 3.26 1.71 -15.94
CA THR A 118 4.05 2.50 -14.99
C THR A 118 3.15 2.98 -13.86
N THR A 119 3.60 2.81 -12.63
CA THR A 119 2.89 3.20 -11.41
C THR A 119 3.86 3.99 -10.52
N SER A 120 3.36 5.04 -9.86
CA SER A 120 4.18 6.01 -9.11
C SER A 120 3.81 6.01 -7.61
N LYS A 121 4.62 6.70 -6.79
CA LYS A 121 4.39 6.85 -5.33
C LYS A 121 4.23 5.53 -4.55
N LEU A 122 4.86 4.46 -5.02
CA LEU A 122 4.95 3.21 -4.27
C LEU A 122 5.97 3.36 -3.12
N PRO A 123 5.61 3.01 -1.88
CA PRO A 123 6.58 2.81 -0.81
C PRO A 123 7.61 1.75 -1.20
N GLN A 124 8.84 1.85 -0.67
CA GLN A 124 9.93 0.93 -1.02
C GLN A 124 9.57 -0.55 -0.81
N ASP A 125 9.00 -0.88 0.35
CA ASP A 125 8.60 -2.25 0.68
C ASP A 125 7.51 -2.78 -0.26
N ALA A 126 6.54 -1.93 -0.60
CA ALA A 126 5.46 -2.26 -1.53
C ALA A 126 6.01 -2.47 -2.94
N CYS A 127 6.96 -1.64 -3.39
CA CYS A 127 7.61 -1.77 -4.69
C CYS A 127 8.34 -3.11 -4.82
N ILE A 128 9.17 -3.48 -3.83
CA ILE A 128 9.90 -4.76 -3.82
C ILE A 128 8.91 -5.93 -3.80
N THR A 129 7.91 -5.87 -2.93
CA THR A 129 6.88 -6.92 -2.80
C THR A 129 6.12 -7.11 -4.11
N LEU A 130 5.67 -6.02 -4.72
CA LEU A 130 4.92 -6.03 -5.97
C LEU A 130 5.76 -6.53 -7.14
N ALA A 131 6.99 -6.03 -7.30
CA ALA A 131 7.91 -6.48 -8.35
C ALA A 131 8.20 -7.99 -8.23
N THR A 132 8.48 -8.47 -7.02
CA THR A 132 8.73 -9.89 -6.75
C THR A 132 7.52 -10.75 -7.07
N LYS A 133 6.33 -10.29 -6.69
CA LYS A 133 5.08 -11.02 -6.93
C LYS A 133 4.72 -11.07 -8.41
N ILE A 134 4.87 -9.97 -9.15
CA ILE A 134 4.62 -9.93 -10.60
C ILE A 134 5.62 -10.83 -11.34
N ALA A 135 6.90 -10.77 -10.98
CA ALA A 135 7.94 -11.61 -11.59
C ALA A 135 7.68 -13.12 -11.42
N LYS A 136 7.11 -13.54 -10.29
CA LYS A 136 6.71 -14.94 -10.07
C LYS A 136 5.48 -15.37 -10.89
N ASN A 137 4.68 -14.41 -11.35
CA ASN A 137 3.39 -14.64 -12.00
C ASN A 137 3.43 -14.42 -13.52
N THR A 138 4.62 -14.25 -14.09
CA THR A 138 4.90 -14.11 -15.52
C THR A 138 5.71 -15.30 -15.99
#